data_AF-A0AAD9UWB7-F1
#
_entry.id   AF-A0AAD9UWB7-F1
#
_cell.length_a   1.000
_cell.length_b   1.000
_cell.length_c   1.000
_cell.angle_alpha   90.00
_cell.angle_beta   90.00
_cell.angle_gamma   90.00
#
_symmetry.space_group_name_H-M   'P 1'
#
loop_
_entity.id
_entity.type
_entity.pdbx_description
1 polymer ?
#
loop_
_entity_poly.entity_id
_entity_poly.type
_entity_poly.pdbx_seq_one_letter_code
_entity_poly.pdbx_strand_id
1 'polypeptide(L)'
;MKFAFTLAVLVTFLFAHSIPIHGYGIPQCLSTLPSYLQDQQALLQSVKKDLHRTKQLLQEAIDKWPPGHYCILAKGPCPTGFLRSSGHMRALKIYASSADYIKPTTFGDSRIQCHGQPCGRYGQWIGELHITACCK
;
A
#
# COMPACT_ATOMS: atom_id res chain seq x y z
N MET A 1 -13.64 -58.48 -63.66
CA MET A 1 -14.09 -59.00 -62.35
C MET A 1 -12.87 -59.07 -61.43
N LYS A 2 -12.62 -58.00 -60.67
CA LYS A 2 -11.48 -57.80 -59.76
C LYS A 2 -12.03 -57.41 -58.38
N PHE A 3 -12.67 -58.33 -57.67
CA PHE A 3 -13.26 -58.03 -56.34
C PHE A 3 -13.32 -59.30 -55.46
N ALA A 4 -12.22 -60.05 -55.37
CA ALA A 4 -12.16 -61.24 -54.50
C ALA A 4 -10.89 -61.35 -53.64
N PHE A 5 -9.96 -60.39 -53.70
CA PHE A 5 -8.67 -60.48 -52.98
C PHE A 5 -8.49 -59.47 -51.82
N THR A 6 -9.48 -58.62 -51.56
CA THR A 6 -9.37 -57.54 -50.54
C THR A 6 -10.07 -57.84 -49.22
N LEU A 7 -10.66 -59.02 -49.02
CA LEU A 7 -11.32 -59.37 -47.75
C LEU A 7 -10.49 -60.26 -46.81
N ALA A 8 -9.36 -60.81 -47.26
CA ALA A 8 -8.55 -61.75 -46.46
C ALA A 8 -7.42 -61.09 -45.64
N VAL A 9 -7.17 -59.79 -45.78
CA VAL A 9 -6.05 -59.09 -45.09
C VAL A 9 -6.51 -58.29 -43.87
N LEU A 10 -7.81 -58.04 -43.68
CA LEU A 10 -8.29 -57.21 -42.57
C LEU A 10 -8.63 -57.99 -41.29
N VAL A 11 -8.70 -59.32 -41.33
CA VAL A 11 -9.12 -60.14 -40.16
C VAL A 11 -7.92 -60.74 -39.40
N THR A 12 -6.71 -60.72 -39.95
CA THR A 12 -5.50 -61.26 -39.30
C THR A 12 -4.70 -60.26 -38.46
N PHE A 13 -5.07 -58.98 -38.44
CA PHE A 13 -4.43 -57.97 -37.57
C PHE A 13 -5.07 -57.81 -36.18
N LEU A 14 -6.07 -58.63 -35.83
CA LEU A 14 -6.73 -58.58 -34.52
C LEU A 14 -6.14 -59.51 -33.45
N PHE A 15 -5.10 -60.29 -33.74
CA PHE A 15 -4.49 -61.20 -32.76
C PHE A 15 -2.96 -61.23 -32.84
N ALA A 16 -2.34 -60.25 -32.19
CA ALA A 16 -0.99 -60.22 -31.58
C ALA A 16 -0.68 -58.73 -31.43
N HIS A 17 -0.54 -58.14 -30.24
CA HIS A 17 0.50 -58.41 -29.27
C HIS A 17 0.03 -57.91 -27.89
N SER A 18 -0.07 -58.80 -26.91
CA SER A 18 -0.11 -58.43 -25.51
C SER A 18 1.28 -57.91 -25.12
N ILE A 19 1.43 -56.59 -25.01
CA ILE A 19 2.64 -55.98 -24.43
C ILE A 19 2.47 -56.02 -22.91
N PRO A 20 3.37 -56.68 -22.13
CA PRO A 20 3.32 -56.62 -20.69
C PRO A 20 3.85 -55.25 -20.25
N ILE A 21 2.95 -54.37 -19.80
CA ILE A 21 3.36 -53.09 -19.20
C ILE A 21 3.93 -53.39 -17.81
N HIS A 22 5.25 -53.40 -17.72
CA HIS A 22 6.01 -53.37 -16.46
C HIS A 22 5.65 -52.08 -15.70
N GLY A 23 5.21 -52.23 -14.46
CA GLY A 23 4.80 -51.13 -13.59
C GLY A 23 5.95 -50.16 -13.31
N TYR A 24 5.97 -49.05 -14.03
CA TYR A 24 6.66 -47.85 -13.58
C TYR A 24 5.82 -47.21 -12.48
N GLY A 25 6.28 -47.32 -11.23
CA GLY A 25 5.70 -46.57 -10.12
C GLY A 25 5.72 -45.08 -10.45
N ILE A 26 4.57 -44.43 -10.34
CA ILE A 26 4.42 -43.00 -10.59
C ILE A 26 5.39 -42.25 -9.65
N PRO A 27 6.26 -41.36 -10.18
CA PRO A 27 7.14 -40.54 -9.36
C PRO A 27 6.36 -39.84 -8.24
N GLN A 28 6.86 -39.93 -7.00
CA GLN A 28 6.19 -39.41 -5.78
C GLN A 28 5.87 -37.90 -5.84
N CYS A 29 6.49 -37.14 -6.75
CA CYS A 29 6.18 -35.73 -6.99
C CYS A 29 4.92 -35.51 -7.85
N LEU A 30 4.51 -36.48 -8.66
CA LEU A 30 3.31 -36.39 -9.50
C LEU A 30 2.04 -36.69 -8.70
N SER A 31 2.11 -37.48 -7.64
CA SER A 31 0.95 -37.77 -6.78
C SER A 31 0.56 -36.59 -5.88
N THR A 32 1.49 -35.69 -5.57
CA THR A 32 1.26 -34.49 -4.73
C THR A 32 0.97 -33.23 -5.54
N LEU A 33 1.17 -33.25 -6.86
CA LEU A 33 0.87 -32.13 -7.73
C LEU A 33 -0.62 -31.71 -7.70
N PRO A 34 -1.61 -32.64 -7.67
CA PRO A 34 -3.02 -32.25 -7.60
C PRO A 34 -3.36 -31.49 -6.30
N SER A 35 -2.85 -31.96 -5.16
CA SER A 35 -3.06 -31.28 -3.88
C SER A 35 -2.37 -29.92 -3.87
N TYR A 36 -1.14 -29.82 -4.36
CA TYR A 36 -0.43 -28.55 -4.48
C TYR A 36 -1.19 -27.54 -5.36
N LEU A 37 -1.69 -27.95 -6.53
CA LEU A 37 -2.46 -27.08 -7.41
C LEU A 37 -3.79 -26.64 -6.78
N GLN A 38 -4.45 -27.55 -6.05
CA GLN A 38 -5.67 -27.24 -5.32
C GLN A 38 -5.41 -26.25 -4.18
N ASP A 39 -4.31 -26.41 -3.44
CA ASP A 39 -3.88 -25.48 -2.39
C ASP A 39 -3.54 -24.10 -2.97
N GLN A 40 -2.81 -24.06 -4.09
CA GLN A 40 -2.52 -22.81 -4.80
C GLN A 40 -3.79 -22.10 -5.28
N GLN A 41 -4.77 -22.86 -5.80
CA GLN A 41 -6.05 -22.30 -6.20
C GLN A 41 -6.82 -21.74 -5.00
N ALA A 42 -6.86 -22.47 -3.88
CA ALA A 42 -7.51 -22.01 -2.65
C ALA A 42 -6.84 -20.74 -2.12
N LEU A 43 -5.51 -20.70 -2.09
CA LEU A 43 -4.74 -19.53 -1.70
C LEU A 43 -5.03 -18.32 -2.60
N LEU A 44 -5.02 -18.52 -3.92
CA LEU A 44 -5.31 -17.44 -4.88
C LEU A 44 -6.71 -16.86 -4.66
N GLN A 45 -7.71 -17.71 -4.40
CA GLN A 45 -9.06 -17.24 -4.08
C GLN A 45 -9.12 -16.48 -2.76
N SER A 46 -8.40 -16.95 -1.73
CA SER A 46 -8.31 -16.26 -0.44
C SER A 46 -7.68 -14.88 -0.59
N VAL A 47 -6.52 -14.79 -1.25
CA VAL A 47 -5.82 -13.52 -1.48
C VAL A 47 -6.68 -12.56 -2.30
N LYS A 48 -7.39 -13.05 -3.33
CA LYS A 48 -8.31 -12.23 -4.13
C LYS A 48 -9.46 -11.67 -3.29
N LYS A 49 -10.00 -12.48 -2.37
CA LYS A 49 -11.05 -12.06 -1.44
C LYS A 49 -10.55 -11.01 -0.46
N ASP A 50 -9.37 -11.20 0.12
CA ASP A 50 -8.77 -10.26 1.07
C ASP A 50 -8.40 -8.93 0.41
N LEU A 51 -7.90 -8.97 -0.83
CA LEU A 51 -7.65 -7.78 -1.62
C LEU A 51 -8.94 -6.99 -1.86
N HIS A 52 -10.02 -7.68 -2.24
CA HIS A 52 -11.31 -7.03 -2.48
C HIS A 52 -11.88 -6.41 -1.20
N ARG A 53 -11.83 -7.15 -0.08
CA ARG A 53 -12.25 -6.66 1.23
C ARG A 53 -11.44 -5.45 1.69
N THR A 54 -10.12 -5.51 1.57
CA THR A 54 -9.22 -4.41 1.94
C THR A 54 -9.51 -3.17 1.10
N LYS A 55 -9.76 -3.34 -0.21
CA LYS A 55 -10.14 -2.24 -1.08
C LYS A 55 -11.46 -1.60 -0.66
N GLN A 56 -12.47 -2.39 -0.30
CA GLN A 56 -13.75 -1.88 0.20
C GLN A 56 -13.58 -1.11 1.51
N LEU A 57 -12.85 -1.67 2.48
CA LEU A 57 -12.56 -1.01 3.76
C LEU A 57 -11.82 0.30 3.58
N LEU A 58 -10.81 0.33 2.70
CA LEU A 58 -10.09 1.56 2.37
C LEU A 58 -11.03 2.58 1.74
N GLN A 59 -11.87 2.17 0.79
CA GLN A 59 -12.83 3.07 0.15
C GLN A 59 -13.81 3.69 1.15
N GLU A 60 -14.25 2.91 2.14
CA GLU A 60 -15.12 3.38 3.21
C GLU A 60 -14.41 4.27 4.24
N ALA A 61 -13.09 4.12 4.39
CA ALA A 61 -12.26 4.87 5.32
C ALA A 61 -11.64 6.14 4.70
N ILE A 62 -11.73 6.34 3.38
CA ILE A 62 -11.33 7.58 2.72
C ILE A 62 -12.05 8.75 3.43
N ASP A 63 -11.26 9.76 3.78
CA ASP A 63 -11.67 10.96 4.51
C ASP A 63 -12.20 10.74 5.94
N LYS A 64 -12.09 9.52 6.49
CA LYS A 64 -12.45 9.22 7.88
C LYS A 64 -11.20 9.05 8.73
N TRP A 65 -11.14 9.85 9.78
CA TRP A 65 -10.11 9.72 10.80
C TRP A 65 -10.52 8.69 11.86
N PRO A 66 -9.58 7.89 12.39
CA PRO A 66 -9.86 7.03 13.54
C PRO A 66 -10.46 7.82 14.71
N PRO A 67 -11.21 7.15 15.61
CA PRO A 67 -11.64 7.75 16.87
C PRO A 67 -10.44 8.21 17.70
N GLY A 68 -10.52 9.40 18.28
CA GLY A 68 -9.46 9.97 19.11
C GLY A 68 -9.39 11.49 19.02
N HIS A 69 -8.44 12.06 19.75
CA HIS A 69 -8.15 13.50 19.75
C HIS A 69 -6.85 13.77 19.00
N TYR A 70 -6.93 14.64 18.00
CA TYR A 70 -5.81 14.90 17.11
C TYR A 70 -5.74 16.39 16.81
N CYS A 71 -4.53 16.94 16.82
CA CYS A 71 -4.24 18.21 16.21
C CYS A 71 -3.22 18.00 15.09
N ILE A 72 -3.55 18.45 13.88
CA ILE A 72 -2.67 18.41 12.71
C ILE A 72 -2.34 19.83 12.28
N LEU A 73 -1.14 20.05 11.74
CA LEU A 73 -0.76 21.36 11.21
C LEU A 73 -1.68 21.74 10.05
N ALA A 74 -2.24 22.95 10.11
CA ALA A 74 -3.19 23.41 9.11
C ALA A 74 -2.48 23.85 7.83
N LYS A 75 -3.12 23.59 6.69
CA LYS A 75 -2.78 24.16 5.38
C LYS A 75 -4.06 24.38 4.61
N GLY A 76 -4.59 25.61 4.64
CA GLY A 76 -5.91 25.92 4.13
C GLY A 76 -7.05 25.46 5.06
N PRO A 77 -8.25 25.18 4.52
CA PRO A 77 -9.41 24.74 5.31
C PRO A 77 -9.14 23.45 6.10
N CYS A 78 -9.76 23.33 7.28
CA CYS A 78 -9.64 22.10 8.08
C CYS A 78 -10.47 20.95 7.49
N PRO A 79 -9.98 19.70 7.57
CA PRO A 79 -10.77 18.53 7.19
C PRO A 79 -12.08 18.46 7.97
N THR A 80 -13.08 17.79 7.40
CA THR A 80 -14.37 17.56 8.05
C THR A 80 -14.20 16.97 9.45
N GLY A 81 -14.85 17.57 10.44
CA GLY A 81 -14.78 17.16 11.84
C GLY A 81 -13.60 17.72 12.63
N PHE A 82 -12.71 18.50 12.01
CA PHE A 82 -11.69 19.28 12.72
C PHE A 82 -12.08 20.75 12.78
N LEU A 83 -11.74 21.39 13.90
CA LEU A 83 -11.89 22.81 14.12
C LEU A 83 -10.53 23.50 14.02
N ARG A 84 -10.52 24.66 13.38
CA ARG A 84 -9.29 25.46 13.26
C ARG A 84 -8.96 26.09 14.62
N SER A 85 -7.71 25.96 15.03
CA SER A 85 -7.15 26.61 16.20
C SER A 85 -5.83 27.25 15.84
N SER A 86 -5.57 28.45 16.33
CA SER A 86 -4.30 29.14 16.11
C SER A 86 -3.84 29.86 17.36
N GLY A 87 -2.53 30.00 17.46
CA GLY A 87 -1.88 30.70 18.54
C GLY A 87 -0.52 31.21 18.09
N HIS A 88 0.09 32.05 18.93
CA HIS A 88 1.42 32.55 18.65
C HIS A 88 2.21 32.80 19.93
N MET A 89 3.53 32.68 19.81
CA MET A 89 4.51 33.13 20.78
C MET A 89 5.29 34.28 20.14
N ARG A 90 5.15 35.48 20.70
CA ARG A 90 5.85 36.68 20.22
C ARG A 90 7.03 37.01 21.12
N ALA A 91 7.96 37.78 20.58
CA ALA A 91 9.14 38.22 21.30
C ALA A 91 9.83 37.04 21.97
N LEU A 92 10.32 36.11 21.16
CA LEU A 92 11.22 35.05 21.61
C LEU A 92 12.60 35.64 21.86
N LYS A 93 13.10 35.53 23.08
CA LYS A 93 14.50 35.81 23.38
C LYS A 93 15.34 34.63 22.90
N ILE A 94 16.26 34.87 21.98
CA ILE A 94 17.14 33.85 21.42
C ILE A 94 18.58 34.31 21.65
N TYR A 95 19.49 33.36 21.90
CA TYR A 95 20.88 33.65 22.23
C TYR A 95 21.59 34.50 21.15
N ALA A 96 21.44 34.11 19.88
CA ALA A 96 21.96 34.83 18.73
C ALA A 96 20.96 34.80 17.57
N SER A 97 21.10 35.75 16.65
CA SER A 97 20.20 35.92 15.51
C SER A 97 20.72 35.34 14.20
N SER A 98 21.51 34.27 14.29
CA SER A 98 22.00 33.55 13.12
C SER A 98 21.01 32.49 12.65
N ALA A 99 21.21 32.02 11.41
CA ALA A 99 20.46 30.90 10.86
C ALA A 99 20.66 29.58 11.65
N ASP A 100 21.68 29.51 12.51
CA ASP A 100 21.91 28.37 13.41
C ASP A 100 20.85 28.29 14.53
N TYR A 101 20.29 29.44 14.94
CA TYR A 101 19.31 29.53 16.02
C TYR A 101 17.89 29.86 15.55
N ILE A 102 17.75 30.66 14.50
CA ILE A 102 16.44 30.99 13.93
C ILE A 102 16.52 31.16 12.42
N LYS A 103 15.67 30.39 11.72
CA LYS A 103 15.48 30.51 10.28
C LYS A 103 14.00 30.83 10.00
N PRO A 104 13.71 32.03 9.50
CA PRO A 104 12.36 32.36 9.05
C PRO A 104 11.87 31.35 8.02
N THR A 105 10.65 30.88 8.17
CA THR A 105 10.02 29.94 7.24
C THR A 105 8.51 29.92 7.42
N THR A 106 7.80 29.49 6.40
CA THR A 106 6.35 29.23 6.43
C THR A 106 6.13 27.75 6.13
N PHE A 107 5.27 27.10 6.91
CA PHE A 107 4.91 25.70 6.74
C PHE A 107 3.43 25.50 7.00
N GLY A 108 2.70 25.08 5.97
CA GLY A 108 1.24 25.19 5.98
C GLY A 108 0.81 26.63 6.20
N ASP A 109 -0.07 26.84 7.16
CA ASP A 109 -0.54 28.17 7.61
C ASP A 109 0.19 28.66 8.87
N SER A 110 1.27 27.97 9.27
CA SER A 110 2.15 28.34 10.39
C SER A 110 3.40 29.03 9.87
N ARG A 111 4.07 29.82 10.72
CA ARG A 111 5.32 30.49 10.37
C ARG A 111 6.24 30.74 11.55
N ILE A 112 7.54 30.71 11.26
CA ILE A 112 8.61 31.27 12.10
C ILE A 112 9.04 32.58 11.44
N GLN A 113 9.10 33.65 12.22
CA GLN A 113 9.45 34.98 11.72
C GLN A 113 10.53 35.61 12.59
N CYS A 114 11.39 36.44 11.98
CA CYS A 114 12.30 37.32 12.70
C CYS A 114 11.77 38.75 12.79
N HIS A 115 12.07 39.41 13.89
CA HIS A 115 11.96 40.85 14.06
C HIS A 115 13.09 41.55 13.29
N GLY A 116 12.72 42.31 12.25
CA GLY A 116 13.67 43.03 11.40
C GLY A 116 14.40 42.17 10.38
N GLN A 117 15.10 42.84 9.46
CA GLN A 117 15.96 42.24 8.45
C GLN A 117 17.33 42.94 8.48
N PRO A 118 18.45 42.19 8.63
CA PRO A 118 18.53 40.74 8.90
C PRO A 118 17.96 40.37 10.29
N CYS A 119 17.78 39.07 10.56
CA CYS A 119 17.35 38.59 11.88
C CYS A 119 18.21 39.20 13.00
N GLY A 120 17.57 39.68 14.07
CA GLY A 120 18.23 40.27 15.24
C GLY A 120 18.80 41.65 15.07
N ARG A 121 18.35 42.38 14.04
CA ARG A 121 18.54 43.83 13.92
C ARG A 121 18.19 44.60 15.20
N TYR A 122 17.29 44.08 16.04
CA TYR A 122 16.80 44.73 17.25
C TYR A 122 17.25 44.04 18.56
N GLY A 123 18.38 43.34 18.55
CA GLY A 123 18.92 42.67 19.74
C GLY A 123 18.39 41.25 19.91
N GLN A 124 18.23 40.78 21.16
CA GLN A 124 18.00 39.36 21.47
C GLN A 124 16.53 38.91 21.43
N TRP A 125 15.57 39.83 21.35
CA TRP A 125 14.15 39.51 21.17
C TRP A 125 13.84 39.41 19.68
N ILE A 126 14.17 38.26 19.10
CA ILE A 126 14.41 38.11 17.66
C ILE A 126 13.25 37.44 16.95
N GLY A 127 12.52 36.54 17.61
CA GLY A 127 11.64 35.61 16.91
C GLY A 127 10.17 35.72 17.27
N GLU A 128 9.32 35.29 16.34
CA GLU A 128 7.95 34.90 16.59
C GLU A 128 7.67 33.52 16.01
N LEU A 129 6.85 32.75 16.72
CA LEU A 129 6.30 31.49 16.24
C LEU A 129 4.78 31.62 16.17
N HIS A 130 4.22 31.48 14.98
CA HIS A 130 2.77 31.41 14.76
C HIS A 130 2.44 29.97 14.37
N ILE A 131 1.61 29.30 15.18
CA ILE A 131 1.16 27.93 14.92
C ILE A 131 -0.33 27.95 14.61
N THR A 132 -0.68 27.29 13.52
CA THR A 132 -2.07 27.03 13.16
C THR A 132 -2.27 25.53 12.98
N ALA A 133 -3.29 25.00 13.63
CA ALA A 133 -3.65 23.60 13.61
C ALA A 133 -5.14 23.42 13.33
N CYS A 134 -5.49 22.21 12.90
CA CYS A 134 -6.84 21.69 12.87
C CYS A 134 -6.93 20.65 13.98
N CYS A 135 -7.85 20.80 14.93
CA CYS A 135 -8.01 19.94 16.09
C CYS A 135 -9.41 19.30 16.16
N LYS A 136 -9.46 18.03 16.57
CA LYS A 136 -10.67 17.23 16.79
C LYS A 136 -10.55 16.52 18.15
#